data_AF-A0A956KAR1-F1
#
_entry.id   AF-A0A956KAR1-F1
#
_cell.length_a   1.000
_cell.length_b   1.000
_cell.length_c   1.000
_cell.angle_alpha   90.00
_cell.angle_beta   90.00
_cell.angle_gamma   90.00
#
_symmetry.space_group_name_H-M   'P 1'
#
loop_
_entity.id
_entity.type
_entity.pdbx_description
1 polymer ?
#
loop_
_entity_poly.entity_id
_entity_poly.type
_entity_poly.pdbx_seq_one_letter_code
_entity_poly.pdbx_strand_id
1 'polypeptide(L)' 'MNEPLSPSAFQWLLTLLTGGLSVAWLVYDALNLLRARALDTTDAIVRDQRVGYVVGIVSGLLGVIGCLRFHDLL' A
#
# COMPACT_ATOMS: atom_id res chain seq x y z
N MET A 1 13.45 -30.93 9.84
CA MET A 1 12.65 -31.31 8.66
C MET A 1 11.72 -30.14 8.39
N ASN A 2 11.91 -29.42 7.29
CA ASN A 2 11.04 -28.29 6.93
C ASN A 2 9.91 -28.87 6.10
N GLU A 3 8.80 -29.22 6.75
CA GLU A 3 7.59 -29.54 6.00
C GLU A 3 7.17 -28.28 5.22
N PRO A 4 6.86 -28.41 3.92
CA PRO A 4 6.38 -27.27 3.15
C PRO A 4 5.07 -26.77 3.77
N LEU A 5 4.94 -25.43 3.88
CA LEU A 5 3.72 -24.78 4.33
C LEU A 5 2.53 -25.30 3.53
N SER A 6 1.40 -25.52 4.21
CA SER A 6 0.16 -25.83 3.50
C SER A 6 -0.19 -24.68 2.54
N PRO A 7 -0.82 -24.96 1.39
CA PRO A 7 -1.15 -23.94 0.41
C PRO A 7 -1.93 -22.76 1.02
N SER A 8 -2.86 -23.04 1.94
CA SER A 8 -3.63 -22.01 2.64
C SER A 8 -2.79 -21.16 3.59
N ALA A 9 -1.85 -21.78 4.33
CA ALA A 9 -0.96 -21.04 5.22
C ALA A 9 -0.02 -20.12 4.43
N PHE A 10 0.49 -20.60 3.29
CA PHE A 10 1.31 -19.79 2.39
C PHE A 10 0.53 -18.62 1.78
N GLN A 11 -0.70 -18.86 1.33
CA GLN A 11 -1.60 -17.82 0.81
C GLN A 11 -1.89 -16.75 1.88
N TRP A 12 -2.21 -17.16 3.11
CA TRP A 12 -2.43 -16.23 4.21
C TRP A 12 -1.20 -15.41 4.54
N LEU A 13 -0.02 -16.05 4.58
CA LEU A 13 1.24 -15.36 4.80
C LEU A 13 1.49 -14.29 3.73
N LEU A 14 1.34 -14.64 2.45
CA LEU A 14 1.50 -13.68 1.35
C LEU A 14 0.51 -12.54 1.46
N THR A 15 -0.73 -12.82 1.82
CA THR A 15 -1.79 -11.80 1.95
C THR A 15 -1.51 -10.85 3.09
N LEU A 16 -1.05 -11.37 4.22
CA LEU A 16 -0.77 -10.56 5.39
C LEU A 16 0.47 -9.69 5.17
N LEU A 17 1.50 -10.24 4.51
CA LEU A 17 2.71 -9.49 4.17
C LEU A 17 2.44 -8.45 3.08
N THR A 18 1.87 -8.85 1.95
CA THR A 18 1.71 -7.95 0.80
C THR A 18 0.51 -7.04 0.95
N GLY A 19 -0.65 -7.58 1.32
CA GLY A 19 -1.86 -6.82 1.57
C GLY A 19 -1.74 -5.93 2.80
N GLY A 20 -1.21 -6.47 3.90
CA GLY A 20 -0.96 -5.67 5.12
C GLY A 20 0.02 -4.53 4.90
N LEU A 21 1.16 -4.80 4.23
CA LEU A 21 2.11 -3.74 3.87
C LEU A 21 1.46 -2.71 2.94
N SER A 22 0.68 -3.14 1.95
CA SER A 22 0.01 -2.24 1.01
C SER A 22 -1.01 -1.33 1.71
N VAL A 23 -1.80 -1.86 2.65
CA VAL A 23 -2.72 -1.06 3.46
C VAL A 23 -1.96 -0.07 4.33
N ALA A 24 -0.91 -0.52 5.03
CA ALA A 24 -0.11 0.35 5.88
C ALA A 24 0.53 1.50 5.08
N TRP A 25 1.07 1.18 3.90
CA TRP A 25 1.68 2.16 3.00
C TRP A 25 0.65 3.15 2.47
N LEU A 26 -0.51 2.66 2.03
CA LEU A 26 -1.63 3.50 1.57
C LEU A 26 -2.08 4.48 2.65
N VAL A 27 -2.27 4.00 3.89
CA VAL A 27 -2.68 4.84 5.01
C VAL A 27 -1.60 5.86 5.34
N TYR A 28 -0.33 5.47 5.36
CA TYR A 28 0.80 6.37 5.60
C TYR A 28 0.82 7.51 4.58
N ASP A 29 0.77 7.21 3.29
CA ASP A 29 0.83 8.23 2.25
C ASP A 29 -0.43 9.09 2.18
N ALA A 30 -1.60 8.51 2.46
CA ALA A 30 -2.84 9.28 2.59
C ALA A 30 -2.76 10.31 3.72
N LEU A 31 -2.26 9.91 4.90
CA LEU A 31 -2.08 10.82 6.03
C LEU A 31 -1.05 11.92 5.72
N ASN A 32 0.06 11.57 5.08
CA ASN A 32 1.08 12.56 4.73
C ASN A 32 0.62 13.50 3.61
N LEU A 33 -0.15 13.01 2.63
CA LEU A 33 -0.77 13.85 1.62
C LEU A 33 -1.76 14.84 2.25
N LEU A 34 -2.57 14.39 3.21
CA LEU A 34 -3.50 15.26 3.94
C LEU A 34 -2.75 16.33 4.76
N ARG A 35 -1.65 15.97 5.42
CA ARG A 35 -0.79 16.94 6.13
C ARG A 35 -0.15 17.93 5.17
N ALA A 36 0.31 17.45 4.02
CA ALA A 36 0.94 18.28 3.00
C ALA A 36 -0.04 19.28 2.37
N ARG A 37 -1.37 19.09 2.46
CA ARG A 37 -2.37 20.06 1.97
C ARG A 37 -2.26 21.43 2.63
N ALA A 38 -1.84 21.49 3.90
CA ALA A 38 -1.67 22.74 4.63
C ALA A 38 -0.38 23.49 4.27
N LEU A 39 0.52 22.87 3.51
CA LEU A 39 1.79 23.46 3.08
C LEU A 39 1.63 24.25 1.78
N ASP A 40 2.51 25.22 1.60
CA ASP A 40 2.53 26.07 0.42
C ASP A 40 2.82 25.27 -0.86
N THR A 41 1.94 25.40 -1.84
CA THR A 41 2.02 24.69 -3.13
C THR A 41 2.97 25.32 -4.12
N THR A 42 3.41 26.55 -3.89
CA THR A 42 4.41 27.20 -4.75
C THR A 42 5.82 26.65 -4.55
N ASP A 43 6.07 25.94 -3.44
CA ASP A 43 7.33 25.23 -3.21
C ASP A 43 7.40 23.96 -4.07
N ALA A 44 8.44 23.88 -4.90
CA ALA A 44 8.71 22.74 -5.78
C ALA A 44 8.92 21.43 -4.98
N ILE A 45 9.50 21.51 -3.78
CA ILE A 45 9.74 20.35 -2.91
C ILE A 45 8.42 19.79 -2.40
N VAL A 46 7.52 20.65 -1.93
CA VAL A 46 6.18 20.24 -1.45
C VAL A 46 5.39 19.59 -2.59
N ARG A 47 5.48 20.14 -3.81
CA ARG A 47 4.81 19.57 -4.98
C ARG A 47 5.35 18.17 -5.32
N ASP A 48 6.67 17.99 -5.31
CA ASP A 48 7.30 16.70 -5.58
C ASP A 48 6.91 15.65 -4.51
N GLN A 49 6.93 16.03 -3.23
CA GLN A 49 6.46 15.17 -2.13
C GLN A 49 5.00 14.73 -2.32
N ARG A 50 4.10 15.65 -2.71
CA ARG A 50 2.69 15.32 -2.98
C ARG A 50 2.56 14.32 -4.12
N VAL A 51 3.35 14.45 -5.19
CA VAL A 51 3.39 13.48 -6.28
C VAL A 51 3.85 12.12 -5.76
N GLY A 52 4.91 12.09 -4.94
CA GLY A 52 5.39 10.87 -4.28
C GLY A 52 4.30 10.18 -3.45
N TYR A 53 3.58 10.92 -2.62
CA TYR A 53 2.47 10.36 -1.83
C TYR A 53 1.33 9.82 -2.72
N VAL A 54 1.00 10.51 -3.82
CA VAL A 54 -0.01 10.03 -4.77
C VAL A 54 0.43 8.71 -5.42
N VAL A 55 1.69 8.60 -5.85
CA VAL A 55 2.25 7.36 -6.42
C VAL A 55 2.19 6.22 -5.41
N GLY A 56 2.53 6.50 -4.15
CA GLY A 56 2.48 5.52 -3.08
C GLY A 56 1.06 5.06 -2.74
N ILE A 57 0.07 5.97 -2.72
CA ILE A 57 -1.36 5.62 -2.59
C ILE A 57 -1.80 4.69 -3.73
N VAL A 58 -1.47 5.02 -4.98
CA VAL A 58 -1.84 4.20 -6.15
C VAL A 58 -1.20 2.81 -6.05
N SER A 59 0.06 2.74 -5.67
CA SER A 59 0.79 1.48 -5.47
C SER A 59 0.14 0.63 -4.36
N GLY A 60 -0.21 1.25 -3.23
CA GLY A 60 -0.92 0.60 -2.15
C GLY A 60 -2.30 0.07 -2.58
N LEU A 61 -3.05 0.84 -3.37
CA LEU A 61 -4.34 0.39 -3.92
C LEU A 61 -4.18 -0.83 -4.83
N LEU A 62 -3.18 -0.83 -5.72
CA LEU A 62 -2.90 -1.97 -6.58
C LEU A 62 -2.52 -3.22 -5.78
N GLY A 63 -1.74 -3.07 -4.71
CA GLY A 63 -1.40 -4.18 -3.82
C GLY A 63 -2.61 -4.76 -3.09
N VAL A 64 -3.51 -3.90 -2.59
CA VAL A 64 -4.77 -4.33 -1.97
C VAL A 64 -5.67 -5.04 -2.98
N ILE A 65 -5.87 -4.46 -4.17
CA ILE A 65 -6.69 -5.07 -5.23
C ILE A 65 -6.10 -6.41 -5.66
N GLY A 66 -4.77 -6.49 -5.80
CA GLY A 66 -4.07 -7.74 -6.11
C GLY A 66 -4.32 -8.82 -5.06
N CYS A 67 -4.29 -8.45 -3.77
CA CYS A 67 -4.65 -9.36 -2.68
C CYS A 67 -6.12 -9.81 -2.74
N LEU A 68 -7.06 -8.89 -2.98
CA LEU A 68 -8.48 -9.25 -3.08
C LEU A 68 -8.75 -10.21 -4.24
N ARG A 69 -8.13 -9.95 -5.39
CA ARG A 69 -8.21 -10.81 -6.58
C ARG A 69 -7.60 -12.19 -6.34
N PHE A 70 -6.50 -12.25 -5.57
CA PHE A 70 -5.85 -13.50 -5.20
C PHE A 70 -6.72 -14.41 -4.32
N HIS A 71 -7.71 -13.83 -3.63
CA HIS A 71 -8.71 -14.56 -2.82
C HIS A 71 -10.08 -14.68 -3.52
N ASP A 72 -10.19 -14.31 -4.80
CA ASP A 72 -11.46 -14.27 -5.54
C ASP A 72 -12.56 -13.44 -4.83
N LEU A 73 -12.16 -12.43 -4.04
CA LEU A 73 -13.08 -11.51 -3.34
C LEU A 73 -13.55 -10.36 -4.23
N LEU A 74 -12.90 -10.17 -5.40
CA LEU A 74 -13.16 -9.11 -6.37
C LEU A 74 -12.74 -9.54 -7.79
#